data_AF-A0A969EB10-F1
#
_entry.id   AF-A0A969EB10-F1
#
_cell.length_a   1.000
_cell.length_b   1.000
_cell.length_c   1.000
_cell.angle_alpha   90.00
_cell.angle_beta   90.00
_cell.angle_gamma   90.00
#
_symmetry.space_group_name_H-M   'P 1'
#
loop_
_entity.id
_entity.type
_entity.pdbx_description
1 polymer ?
#
loop_
_entity_poly.entity_id
_entity_poly.type
_entity_poly.pdbx_seq_one_letter_code
_entity_poly.pdbx_strand_id
1 'polypeptide(L)' 'MSTTTLTAIQTKPLMQAIAEVYQRYLRGEIGAYRYSSLVDELIEQNAANSLSNPH' A
#
# COMPACT_ATOMS: atom_id res chain seq x y z
N MET A 1 -28.54 -14.53 -11.66
CA MET A 1 -27.92 -13.20 -11.54
C MET A 1 -27.44 -13.07 -10.10
N SER A 2 -26.18 -13.37 -9.84
CA SER A 2 -25.59 -13.27 -8.50
C SER A 2 -24.78 -11.98 -8.45
N THR A 3 -25.37 -10.93 -7.91
CA THR A 3 -24.64 -9.73 -7.48
C THR A 3 -23.85 -10.09 -6.24
N THR A 4 -22.72 -10.78 -6.43
CA THR A 4 -21.66 -10.78 -5.44
C THR A 4 -21.18 -9.33 -5.40
N THR A 5 -21.70 -8.58 -4.43
CA THR A 5 -21.21 -7.25 -4.09
C THR A 5 -19.72 -7.40 -3.84
N LEU A 6 -18.95 -7.05 -4.86
CA LEU A 6 -17.51 -6.98 -4.84
C LEU A 6 -17.22 -5.83 -3.90
N THR A 7 -17.15 -6.14 -2.61
CA THR A 7 -16.58 -5.26 -1.60
C THR A 7 -15.11 -5.19 -1.94
N ALA A 8 -14.79 -4.46 -3.01
CA ALA A 8 -13.54 -3.77 -3.19
C ALA A 8 -13.45 -2.79 -2.01
N ILE A 9 -13.17 -3.33 -0.82
CA ILE A 9 -12.52 -2.57 0.22
C ILE A 9 -11.29 -2.04 -0.49
N GLN A 10 -11.33 -0.75 -0.80
CA GLN A 10 -10.33 -0.03 -1.56
C GLN A 10 -9.03 0.06 -0.75
N THR A 11 -8.45 -1.07 -0.38
CA THR A 11 -7.02 -1.13 -0.14
C THR A 11 -6.40 -0.79 -1.48
N LYS A 12 -5.90 0.44 -1.63
CA LYS A 12 -4.98 0.75 -2.73
C LYS A 12 -4.00 -0.42 -2.79
N PRO A 13 -3.84 -1.10 -3.94
CA PRO A 13 -2.95 -2.24 -4.01
C PRO A 13 -1.58 -1.78 -3.54
N LEU A 14 -0.91 -2.53 -2.66
CA LEU A 14 0.37 -2.18 -2.05
C LEU A 14 1.35 -1.57 -3.08
N MET A 15 1.39 -2.13 -4.28
CA MET A 15 2.21 -1.62 -5.39
C MET A 15 1.88 -0.19 -5.83
N GLN A 16 0.62 0.22 -5.82
CA GLN A 16 0.24 1.60 -6.12
C GLN A 16 0.71 2.56 -5.03
N ALA A 17 0.61 2.17 -3.75
CA ALA A 17 1.11 2.98 -2.65
C ALA A 17 2.64 3.12 -2.69
N ILE A 18 3.36 2.03 -2.95
CA ILE A 18 4.82 2.05 -3.14
C ILE A 18 5.20 2.93 -4.34
N ALA A 19 4.45 2.86 -5.46
CA ALA A 19 4.69 3.70 -6.62
C ALA A 19 4.52 5.20 -6.32
N GLU A 20 3.52 5.59 -5.53
CA GLU A 20 3.32 6.98 -5.09
C GLU A 20 4.53 7.48 -4.26
N VAL A 21 5.04 6.67 -3.33
CA VAL A 21 6.23 7.00 -2.53
C VAL A 21 7.48 7.11 -3.43
N TYR A 22 7.63 6.21 -4.40
CA TYR A 22 8.72 6.25 -5.38
C TYR A 22 8.67 7.52 -6.25
N GLN A 23 7.50 7.95 -6.69
CA GLN A 23 7.37 9.21 -7.44
C GLN A 23 7.81 10.43 -6.62
N ARG A 24 7.53 10.44 -5.31
CA ARG A 24 7.98 11.52 -4.40
C ARG A 24 9.50 11.51 -4.21
N TYR A 25 10.10 10.31 -4.15
CA TYR A 25 11.56 10.16 -4.14
C TYR A 25 12.20 10.69 -5.44
N LEU A 26 11.65 10.33 -6.60
CA LEU A 26 12.14 10.81 -7.89
C LEU A 26 12.00 12.34 -8.06
N ARG A 27 10.98 12.95 -7.46
CA ARG A 27 10.81 14.41 -7.42
C ARG A 27 11.75 15.11 -6.44
N GLY A 28 12.49 14.36 -5.63
CA GLY A 28 13.37 14.90 -4.58
C GLY A 28 12.62 15.44 -3.35
N GLU A 29 11.31 15.15 -3.22
CA GLU A 29 10.50 15.58 -2.07
C GLU A 29 10.88 14.82 -0.78
N ILE A 30 11.39 13.60 -0.94
CA ILE A 30 11.83 12.74 0.15
C ILE A 30 13.20 12.16 -0.17
N GLY A 31 14.07 12.06 0.83
CA GLY A 31 15.36 11.38 0.71
C GLY A 31 15.24 9.86 0.80
N ALA A 32 16.31 9.15 0.45
CA ALA A 32 16.35 7.68 0.42
C ALA A 32 15.96 7.03 1.76
N TYR A 33 16.38 7.61 2.89
CA TYR A 33 16.02 7.11 4.22
C TYR A 33 14.50 7.16 4.46
N ARG A 34 13.86 8.26 4.08
CA ARG A 34 12.41 8.46 4.25
C ARG A 34 11.60 7.64 3.26
N TYR A 35 12.14 7.42 2.06
CA TYR A 35 11.59 6.44 1.10
C TYR A 35 11.56 5.03 1.69
N SER A 36 12.69 4.55 2.23
CA SER A 36 12.79 3.19 2.82
C SER A 36 11.79 3.00 3.96
N SER A 37 11.75 3.93 4.91
CA SER A 37 10.81 3.88 6.06
C SER A 37 9.35 3.82 5.61
N LEU A 38 8.97 4.64 4.62
CA LEU A 38 7.59 4.67 4.12
C LEU A 38 7.22 3.38 3.37
N VAL A 39 8.15 2.77 2.64
CA VAL A 39 7.91 1.49 1.97
C VAL A 39 7.77 0.36 3.00
N ASP A 40 8.61 0.33 4.03
CA ASP A 40 8.52 -0.67 5.11
C ASP A 40 7.18 -0.55 5.85
N GLU A 41 6.77 0.66 6.24
CA GLU A 41 5.46 0.91 6.87
C GLU A 41 4.29 0.43 6.00
N LEU A 42 4.35 0.65 4.68
CA LEU A 42 3.31 0.19 3.75
C LEU A 42 3.24 -1.34 3.68
N ILE A 43 4.39 -2.03 3.69
CA ILE A 43 4.46 -3.49 3.69
C ILE A 43 3.91 -4.05 5.01
N GLU A 44 4.31 -3.47 6.14
CA GLU A 44 3.82 -3.87 7.47
C GLU A 44 2.31 -3.69 7.60
N GLN A 45 1.75 -2.56 7.16
CA GLN A 45 0.31 -2.31 7.17
C GLN A 45 -0.45 -3.29 6.27
N ASN A 46 0.10 -3.62 5.10
CA ASN A 46 -0.51 -4.61 4.20
C ASN A 46 -0.46 -6.02 4.79
N ALA A 47 0.64 -6.40 5.42
CA ALA A 47 0.77 -7.68 6.13
C ALA A 47 -0.20 -7.75 7.33
N ALA A 48 -0.30 -6.69 8.12
CA ALA A 48 -1.23 -6.59 9.25
C ALA A 48 -2.70 -6.67 8.79
N ASN A 49 -3.06 -6.00 7.70
CA ASN A 49 -4.40 -6.07 7.12
C ASN A 49 -4.71 -7.46 6.55
N SER A 50 -3.72 -8.14 5.95
CA SER A 50 -3.89 -9.51 5.46
C SER A 50 -4.03 -10.53 6.60
N LEU A 51 -3.33 -10.34 7.72
CA LEU A 51 -3.47 -11.19 8.91
C LEU A 51 -4.76 -10.92 9.70
N SER A 52 -5.29 -9.70 9.65
CA SER A 52 -6.53 -9.32 10.35
C SER A 52 -7.79 -9.76 9.59
N ASN A 53 -7.64 -10.21 8.35
CA ASN A 53 -8.74 -10.74 7.54
C ASN A 53 -8.40 -12.17 7.05
N PRO A 54 -8.28 -13.16 7.95
CA PRO A 54 -8.25 -14.56 7.55
C PRO A 54 -9.68 -14.98 7.20
N HIS A 55 -10.07 -14.82 5.95
CA HIS A 55 -11.28 -15.44 5.42
C HIS A 55 -10.99 -16.90 5.08
#